data_AF-A0A973JTH1-F1
#
_entry.id   AF-A0A973JTH1-F1
#
_cell.length_a   1.000
_cell.length_b   1.000
_cell.length_c   1.000
_cell.angle_alpha   90.00
_cell.angle_beta   90.00
_cell.angle_gamma   90.00
#
_symmetry.space_group_name_H-M   'P 1'
#
loop_
_entity.id
_entity.type
_entity.pdbx_description
1 polymer ?
#
loop_
_entity_poly.entity_id
_entity_poly.type
_entity_poly.pdbx_seq_one_letter_code
_entity_poly.pdbx_strand_id
1 'polypeptide(L)' 'MANAYGDDELDVDILLSILYVGMIVEENKRRAKLRKRVKRLGGHQVLFEDMAPEQAATFSRGKPWEVIDLECTVRYF' A
#
# COMPACT_ATOMS: atom_id res chain seq x y z
N MET A 1 1.78 16.57 -14.76
CA MET A 1 1.41 15.15 -14.97
C MET A 1 -0.09 15.02 -15.26
N ALA A 2 -0.94 15.94 -14.77
CA ALA A 2 -2.37 15.92 -15.03
C ALA A 2 -2.81 16.53 -16.40
N ASN A 3 -1.94 17.29 -17.10
CA ASN A 3 -2.25 17.87 -18.43
C ASN A 3 -2.62 16.85 -19.51
N ALA A 4 -2.31 15.56 -19.29
CA ALA A 4 -2.72 14.49 -20.20
C ALA A 4 -4.23 14.18 -20.14
N TYR A 5 -4.94 14.68 -19.12
CA TYR A 5 -6.36 14.41 -18.87
C TYR A 5 -7.30 15.50 -19.41
N GLY A 6 -6.78 16.48 -20.16
CA GLY A 6 -7.60 17.49 -20.85
C GLY A 6 -8.46 18.30 -19.88
N ASP A 7 -9.78 18.33 -20.12
CA ASP A 7 -10.74 19.09 -19.30
C ASP A 7 -10.79 18.60 -17.84
N ASP A 8 -10.41 17.35 -17.58
CA ASP A 8 -10.39 16.75 -16.24
C ASP A 8 -9.06 16.99 -15.50
N GLU A 9 -8.12 17.76 -16.08
CA GLU A 9 -6.79 17.99 -15.52
C GLU A 9 -6.85 18.42 -14.05
N LEU A 10 -7.70 19.39 -13.72
CA LEU A 10 -7.81 19.92 -12.36
C LEU A 10 -8.35 18.86 -11.38
N ASP A 11 -9.37 18.12 -11.77
CA ASP A 11 -9.99 17.10 -10.92
C ASP A 11 -9.03 15.95 -10.65
N VAL A 12 -8.29 15.52 -11.68
CA VAL A 12 -7.27 14.47 -11.55
C VAL A 12 -6.13 14.93 -10.64
N ASP A 13 -5.68 16.18 -10.75
CA ASP A 13 -4.61 16.70 -9.90
C ASP A 13 -5.03 16.80 -8.43
N ILE A 14 -6.28 17.20 -8.17
CA ILE A 14 -6.87 17.18 -6.82
C ILE A 14 -6.94 15.75 -6.28
N LEU A 15 -7.45 14.80 -7.06
CA LEU A 15 -7.59 13.40 -6.65
C LEU A 15 -6.23 12.75 -6.34
N LEU A 16 -5.25 12.93 -7.21
CA LEU A 16 -3.89 12.43 -7.00
C LEU A 16 -3.24 13.06 -5.76
N SER A 17 -3.45 14.36 -5.54
CA SER A 17 -2.96 15.05 -4.34
C SER A 17 -3.58 14.50 -3.06
N ILE A 18 -4.89 14.27 -3.05
CA ILE A 18 -5.60 13.67 -1.91
C ILE A 18 -5.07 12.26 -1.63
N LEU A 19 -4.93 11.44 -2.67
CA LEU A 19 -4.38 10.09 -2.55
C LEU A 19 -2.95 10.11 -2.01
N TYR A 20 -2.10 10.97 -2.55
CA TYR A 20 -0.70 11.09 -2.14
C TYR A 20 -0.55 11.53 -0.69
N VAL A 21 -1.25 12.59 -0.28
CA VAL A 21 -1.23 13.05 1.12
C VAL A 21 -1.83 11.99 2.04
N GLY A 22 -2.89 11.30 1.63
CA GLY A 22 -3.48 10.18 2.38
C GLY A 22 -2.49 9.04 2.61
N MET A 23 -1.69 8.68 1.59
CA MET A 23 -0.61 7.69 1.73
C MET A 23 0.47 8.16 2.72
N ILE A 24 0.92 9.42 2.63
CA ILE A 24 1.90 9.98 3.58
C ILE A 24 1.38 9.97 5.02
N VAL A 25 0.10 10.35 5.22
CA VAL A 25 -0.51 10.37 6.56
C VAL A 25 -0.60 8.97 7.13
N GLU A 26 -1.04 8.00 6.33
CA GLU A 26 -1.11 6.60 6.74
C GLU A 26 0.29 6.01 7.01
N GLU A 27 1.30 6.40 6.23
CA GLU A 27 2.70 6.04 6.47
C GLU A 27 3.30 6.78 7.67
N ASN A 28 2.77 7.90 8.14
CA ASN A 28 3.31 8.59 9.34
C ASN A 28 2.49 8.33 10.61
N LYS A 29 1.44 7.51 10.53
CA LYS A 29 0.55 7.23 11.66
C LYS A 29 1.26 6.49 12.79
N ARG A 30 1.48 7.19 13.90
CA ARG A 30 2.09 6.63 15.12
C ARG A 30 1.22 5.47 15.63
N ARG A 31 1.88 4.36 15.99
CA ARG A 31 1.26 3.11 16.50
C ARG A 31 0.45 2.28 15.48
N ALA A 32 0.62 2.51 14.18
CA ALA A 32 0.02 1.69 13.12
C ALA A 32 0.99 0.66 12.49
N LYS A 33 2.05 0.24 13.21
CA LYS A 33 3.14 -0.61 12.68
C LYS A 33 2.64 -1.85 11.92
N LEU A 34 1.69 -2.58 12.49
CA LEU A 34 1.14 -3.78 11.86
C LEU A 34 0.39 -3.48 10.55
N ARG A 35 -0.42 -2.40 10.51
CA ARG A 35 -1.14 -1.99 9.30
C ARG A 35 -0.19 -1.61 8.17
N LYS A 36 0.93 -0.96 8.49
CA LYS A 36 1.97 -0.65 7.50
C LYS A 36 2.59 -1.91 6.92
N ARG A 37 2.97 -2.85 7.78
CA ARG A 37 3.54 -4.14 7.36
C ARG A 37 2.59 -4.90 6.43
N VAL A 38 1.31 -4.99 6.78
CA VAL A 38 0.28 -5.61 5.91
C VAL A 38 0.18 -4.93 4.54
N LYS A 39 0.13 -3.59 4.50
CA LYS A 39 0.07 -2.83 3.24
C LYS A 39 1.31 -3.03 2.38
N ARG A 40 2.50 -2.96 3.00
CA ARG A 40 3.79 -3.12 2.32
C ARG A 40 3.98 -4.54 1.80
N LEU A 41 3.56 -5.55 2.58
CA LEU A 41 3.58 -6.95 2.19
C LEU A 41 2.67 -7.20 0.98
N GLY A 42 1.42 -6.73 1.01
CA GLY A 42 0.51 -6.88 -0.12
C GLY A 42 1.01 -6.17 -1.38
N GLY A 43 1.56 -4.96 -1.25
CA GLY A 43 2.17 -4.24 -2.37
C GLY A 43 3.37 -4.98 -2.95
N HIS A 44 4.25 -5.52 -2.10
CA HIS A 44 5.40 -6.30 -2.55
C HIS A 44 4.96 -7.56 -3.31
N GLN A 45 3.96 -8.27 -2.79
CA GLN A 45 3.44 -9.48 -3.40
C GLN A 45 2.87 -9.24 -4.80
N VAL A 46 2.11 -8.17 -4.98
CA VAL A 46 1.54 -7.83 -6.30
C VAL A 46 2.62 -7.35 -7.27
N LEU A 47 3.53 -6.49 -6.82
CA LEU A 47 4.47 -5.79 -7.71
C LEU A 47 5.74 -6.59 -8.03
N PHE A 48 6.19 -7.47 -7.13
CA PHE A 48 7.47 -8.17 -7.24
C PHE A 48 7.33 -9.71 -7.23
N GLU A 49 6.23 -10.25 -6.70
CA GLU A 49 6.00 -11.71 -6.66
C GLU A 49 4.93 -12.17 -7.68
N ASP A 50 4.42 -11.26 -8.51
CA ASP A 50 3.37 -11.52 -9.51
C ASP A 50 2.12 -12.19 -8.90
N MET A 51 1.85 -11.92 -7.62
CA MET A 51 0.70 -12.45 -6.91
C MET A 51 -0.56 -11.71 -7.35
N ALA A 52 -1.64 -12.46 -7.61
CA ALA A 52 -2.92 -11.86 -7.95
C ALA A 52 -3.38 -10.89 -6.84
N PRO A 53 -3.92 -9.70 -7.18
CA PRO A 53 -4.36 -8.70 -6.19
C PRO A 53 -5.31 -9.27 -5.12
N GLU A 54 -6.24 -10.15 -5.52
CA GLU A 54 -7.20 -10.78 -4.62
C GLU A 54 -6.52 -11.73 -3.62
N GLN A 55 -5.46 -12.42 -4.06
CA GLN A 55 -4.67 -13.30 -3.22
C GLN A 55 -3.82 -12.48 -2.24
N ALA A 56 -3.13 -11.44 -2.71
CA ALA A 56 -2.32 -10.57 -1.84
C ALA A 56 -3.18 -9.86 -0.77
N ALA A 57 -4.39 -9.42 -1.13
CA ALA A 57 -5.33 -8.79 -0.21
C ALA A 57 -5.81 -9.74 0.91
N THR A 58 -5.88 -11.04 0.63
CA THR A 58 -6.35 -12.06 1.58
C THR A 58 -5.20 -12.74 2.35
N PHE A 59 -3.96 -12.69 1.84
CA PHE A 59 -2.80 -13.36 2.40
C PHE A 59 -2.56 -13.10 3.90
N SER A 60 -2.72 -11.86 4.33
CA SER A 60 -2.45 -11.45 5.72
C SER A 60 -3.64 -11.66 6.67
N ARG A 61 -4.81 -12.05 6.15
CA ARG A 61 -6.03 -12.15 6.96
C ARG A 61 -5.91 -13.31 7.96
N GLY A 62 -6.11 -12.98 9.24
CA GLY A 62 -6.09 -13.98 10.34
C GLY A 62 -4.69 -14.45 10.75
N LYS A 63 -3.62 -13.96 10.12
CA LYS A 63 -2.25 -14.30 10.52
C LYS A 63 -1.87 -13.58 11.82
N PRO A 64 -1.14 -14.24 12.74
CA PRO A 64 -0.50 -13.57 13.87
C PRO A 64 0.46 -12.48 13.40
N TRP A 65 0.66 -11.45 14.22
CA TRP A 65 1.49 -10.30 13.85
C TRP A 65 2.97 -10.71 13.69
N GLU A 66 3.43 -11.72 14.41
CA GLU A 66 4.77 -12.29 14.34
C GLU A 66 5.04 -12.90 12.96
N VAL A 67 4.03 -13.56 12.38
CA VAL A 67 4.13 -14.12 11.04
C VAL A 67 4.23 -12.99 10.02
N ILE A 68 3.42 -11.94 10.17
CA ILE A 68 3.47 -10.77 9.27
C ILE A 68 4.83 -10.05 9.39
N ASP A 69 5.37 -9.93 10.61
CA ASP A 69 6.68 -9.33 10.88
C ASP A 69 7.81 -10.15 10.22
N LEU A 70 7.75 -11.48 10.33
CA LEU A 70 8.68 -12.39 9.67
C LEU A 70 8.62 -12.28 8.14
N GLU A 71 7.42 -12.31 7.56
CA GLU A 71 7.20 -12.22 6.11
C GLU A 71 7.77 -10.92 5.52
N CYS A 72 7.68 -9.81 6.26
CA CYS A 72 8.31 -8.55 5.88
C CYS A 72 9.84 -8.61 6.02
N THR A 73 10.32 -9.16 7.15
CA THR A 73 11.76 -9.25 7.44
C THR A 73 12.51 -10.08 6.40
N VAL A 74 11.94 -11.22 5.97
CA VAL A 74 12.51 -12.10 4.94
C VAL A 74 12.59 -11.40 3.57
N ARG A 75 11.72 -10.42 3.33
CA ARG A 75 11.72 -9.57 2.11
C ARG A 75 12.51 -8.27 2.29
N TYR A 76 13.28 -8.17 3.37
CA TYR A 76 14.16 -7.04 3.70
C TYR A 76 13.41 -5.72 4.00
N PHE A 77 12.25 -5.78 4.68
CA PHE A 77 11.53 -4.57 5.11
C PHE A 77 10.68 -4.60 6.40
#